data_AF-A0A9D9EAZ0-F1
#
_entry.id   AF-A0A9D9EAZ0-F1
#
_cell.length_a   1.000
_cell.length_b   1.000
_cell.length_c   1.000
_cell.angle_alpha   90.00
_cell.angle_beta   90.00
_cell.angle_gamma   90.00
#
_symmetry.space_group_name_H-M   'P 1'
#
loop_
_entity.id
_entity.type
_entity.pdbx_description
1 polymer ?
#
loop_
_entity_poly.entity_id
_entity_poly.type
_entity_poly.pdbx_seq_one_letter_code
_entity_poly.pdbx_strand_id
1 'polypeptide(L)'
;MMEDYITREVSKTTAAIEAILKEIVPLVERKVSSAEIHDCVKTELAGRLGLDIDTVLSKDDFINVLVSEYGFGNDSLNALAELLYTMLRNDEGKDEMHNAYAKAIVSVNKWLDGRGVTFSATRHYVLEEMNRYF
;
A
#
# COMPACT_ATOMS: atom_id res chain seq x y z
N MET A 1 0.16 -14.34 -26.47
CA MET A 1 0.03 -12.87 -26.65
C MET A 1 -0.90 -12.19 -25.62
N MET A 2 -1.29 -12.87 -24.52
CA MET A 2 -2.10 -12.26 -23.44
C MET A 2 -1.28 -12.13 -22.13
N GLU A 3 -0.31 -13.04 -21.93
CA GLU A 3 0.67 -12.97 -20.84
C GLU A 3 1.50 -11.67 -20.90
N ASP A 4 1.97 -11.25 -22.07
CA ASP A 4 2.73 -9.98 -22.22
C ASP A 4 1.93 -8.72 -21.82
N TYR A 5 0.61 -8.72 -22.00
CA TYR A 5 -0.23 -7.57 -21.63
C TYR A 5 -0.40 -7.50 -20.11
N ILE A 6 -0.71 -8.62 -19.46
CA ILE A 6 -0.86 -8.68 -17.99
C ILE A 6 0.47 -8.36 -17.31
N THR A 7 1.59 -8.94 -17.78
CA THR A 7 2.91 -8.64 -17.22
C THR A 7 3.27 -7.16 -17.37
N ARG A 8 2.91 -6.52 -18.50
CA ARG A 8 3.19 -5.08 -18.70
C ARG A 8 2.32 -4.18 -17.83
N GLU A 9 1.03 -4.50 -17.65
CA GLU A 9 0.13 -3.71 -16.80
C GLU A 9 0.50 -3.85 -15.32
N VAL A 10 0.78 -5.06 -14.82
CA VAL A 10 1.30 -5.28 -13.46
C VAL A 10 2.60 -4.50 -13.24
N SER A 11 3.50 -4.49 -14.24
CA SER A 11 4.75 -3.72 -14.18
C SER A 11 4.50 -2.20 -14.08
N LYS A 12 3.43 -1.68 -14.69
CA LYS A 12 3.06 -0.25 -14.58
C LYS A 12 2.51 0.08 -13.19
N THR A 13 1.67 -0.77 -12.63
CA THR A 13 1.11 -0.56 -11.29
C THR A 13 2.21 -0.54 -10.23
N THR A 14 3.14 -1.50 -10.26
CA THR A 14 4.31 -1.52 -9.36
C THR A 14 5.14 -0.25 -9.53
N ALA A 15 5.49 0.12 -10.77
CA ALA A 15 6.30 1.32 -11.03
C ALA A 15 5.63 2.62 -10.56
N ALA A 16 4.30 2.72 -10.65
CA ALA A 16 3.56 3.88 -10.16
C ALA A 16 3.67 4.01 -8.65
N ILE A 17 3.47 2.92 -7.91
CA ILE A 17 3.55 2.93 -6.43
C ILE A 17 4.97 3.21 -5.96
N GLU A 18 5.98 2.61 -6.60
CA GLU A 18 7.39 2.90 -6.30
C GLU A 18 7.77 4.37 -6.57
N ALA A 19 7.19 4.99 -7.60
CA ALA A 19 7.40 6.40 -7.86
C ALA A 19 6.79 7.28 -6.75
N ILE A 20 5.59 6.93 -6.27
CA ILE A 20 4.95 7.62 -5.14
C ILE A 20 5.82 7.47 -3.88
N LEU A 21 6.30 6.27 -3.58
CA LEU A 21 7.24 6.02 -2.47
C LEU A 21 8.47 6.95 -2.54
N LYS A 22 9.08 7.07 -3.72
CA LYS A 22 10.25 7.95 -3.93
C LYS A 22 9.92 9.43 -3.71
N GLU A 23 8.68 9.84 -3.97
CA GLU A 23 8.21 11.21 -3.77
C GLU A 23 7.89 11.49 -2.29
N ILE A 24 7.32 10.52 -1.57
CA ILE A 24 6.91 10.73 -0.17
C ILE A 24 8.04 10.57 0.85
N VAL A 25 9.03 9.71 0.59
CA VAL A 25 10.13 9.47 1.53
C VAL A 25 10.85 10.78 1.91
N PRO A 26 11.23 11.67 0.96
CA PRO A 26 11.80 12.97 1.30
C PRO A 26 10.87 13.89 2.10
N LEU A 27 9.55 13.77 1.93
CA LEU A 27 8.58 14.58 2.69
C LEU A 27 8.52 14.14 4.15
N VAL A 28 8.55 12.82 4.40
CA VAL A 28 8.64 12.23 5.75
C VAL A 28 9.93 12.67 6.44
N GLU A 29 11.08 12.61 5.76
CA GLU A 29 12.37 13.06 6.31
C GLU A 29 12.38 14.55 6.67
N ARG A 30 11.65 15.36 5.90
CA ARG A 30 11.46 16.81 6.15
C ARG A 30 10.42 17.11 7.22
N LYS A 31 9.81 16.09 7.85
CA LYS A 31 8.76 16.22 8.86
C LYS A 31 7.56 17.04 8.38
N VAL A 32 7.18 16.86 7.10
CA VAL A 32 5.92 17.37 6.58
C VAL A 32 4.77 16.75 7.39
N SER A 33 3.66 17.47 7.55
CA SER A 33 2.55 16.98 8.36
C SER A 33 1.95 15.68 7.80
N SER A 34 1.45 14.80 8.66
CA SER A 34 0.83 13.54 8.24
C SER A 34 -0.35 13.76 7.29
N ALA A 35 -1.15 14.80 7.54
CA ALA A 35 -2.25 15.20 6.67
C ALA A 35 -1.78 15.57 5.25
N GLU A 36 -0.72 16.37 5.12
CA GLU A 36 -0.17 16.73 3.80
C GLU A 36 0.42 15.52 3.07
N ILE A 37 1.07 14.60 3.79
CA ILE A 37 1.57 13.35 3.20
C ILE A 37 0.40 12.47 2.75
N HIS A 38 -0.67 12.37 3.55
CA HIS A 38 -1.86 11.61 3.19
C HIS A 38 -2.53 12.18 1.93
N ASP A 39 -2.73 13.50 1.87
CA ASP A 39 -3.33 14.17 0.72
C ASP A 39 -2.48 14.00 -0.54
N CYS A 40 -1.15 14.07 -0.41
CA CYS A 40 -0.21 13.82 -1.51
C CYS A 40 -0.34 12.38 -2.03
N VAL A 41 -0.29 11.38 -1.15
CA VAL A 41 -0.42 9.97 -1.57
C VAL A 41 -1.76 9.71 -2.23
N LYS A 42 -2.86 10.18 -1.65
CA LYS A 42 -4.21 10.00 -2.21
C LYS A 42 -4.33 10.64 -3.59
N THR A 43 -3.80 11.85 -3.76
CA THR A 43 -3.78 12.55 -5.05
C THR A 43 -2.98 11.79 -6.09
N GLU A 44 -1.79 11.29 -5.74
CA GLU A 44 -0.95 10.54 -6.68
C GLU A 44 -1.53 9.17 -7.04
N LEU A 45 -2.12 8.44 -6.09
CA LEU A 45 -2.80 7.17 -6.37
C LEU A 45 -4.01 7.37 -7.29
N ALA A 46 -4.82 8.40 -7.03
CA ALA A 46 -5.94 8.77 -7.89
C ALA A 46 -5.46 9.20 -9.28
N GLY A 47 -4.42 10.02 -9.37
CA GLY A 47 -3.90 10.55 -10.62
C GLY A 47 -3.20 9.51 -11.51
N ARG A 48 -2.41 8.61 -10.92
CA ARG A 48 -1.61 7.63 -11.67
C ARG A 48 -2.37 6.33 -11.95
N LEU A 49 -3.24 5.92 -11.02
CA LEU A 49 -3.88 4.61 -11.06
C LEU A 49 -5.42 4.70 -11.07
N GLY A 50 -6.01 5.89 -10.95
CA GLY A 50 -7.46 6.01 -10.73
C GLY A 50 -7.91 5.36 -9.41
N LEU A 51 -6.98 5.18 -8.46
CA LEU A 51 -7.19 4.45 -7.23
C LEU A 51 -7.55 5.40 -6.09
N ASP A 52 -8.81 5.36 -5.67
CA ASP A 52 -9.24 5.91 -4.39
C ASP A 52 -8.98 4.87 -3.29
N ILE A 53 -7.85 5.03 -2.59
CA ILE A 53 -7.39 4.05 -1.61
C ILE A 53 -8.34 3.93 -0.42
N ASP A 54 -8.93 5.04 0.06
CA ASP A 54 -9.85 5.01 1.21
C ASP A 54 -11.10 4.21 0.86
N THR A 55 -11.67 4.49 -0.32
CA THR A 55 -12.84 3.76 -0.82
C THR A 55 -12.52 2.28 -1.02
N VAL A 56 -11.37 1.95 -1.59
CA VAL A 56 -10.98 0.54 -1.80
C VAL A 56 -10.77 -0.19 -0.48
N LEU A 57 -10.06 0.41 0.48
CA LEU A 57 -9.80 -0.21 1.78
C LEU A 57 -11.05 -0.36 2.65
N SER A 58 -12.13 0.39 2.36
CA SER A 58 -13.42 0.21 3.01
C SER A 58 -14.17 -1.07 2.58
N LYS A 59 -13.74 -1.73 1.50
CA LYS A 59 -14.38 -2.96 0.99
C LYS A 59 -13.88 -4.20 1.74
N ASP A 60 -14.80 -5.13 2.06
CA ASP A 60 -14.50 -6.36 2.80
C ASP A 60 -13.40 -7.23 2.13
N ASP A 61 -13.38 -7.28 0.80
CA ASP A 61 -12.36 -8.00 0.01
C ASP A 61 -11.56 -7.06 -0.90
N PHE A 62 -10.97 -6.03 -0.28
CA PHE A 62 -10.21 -5.00 -1.01
C PHE A 62 -9.03 -5.59 -1.81
N ILE A 63 -8.42 -6.71 -1.36
CA ILE A 63 -7.29 -7.32 -2.07
C ILE A 63 -7.75 -7.86 -3.43
N ASN A 64 -8.90 -8.54 -3.48
CA ASN A 64 -9.44 -9.00 -4.75
C ASN A 64 -9.81 -7.84 -5.68
N VAL A 65 -10.31 -6.73 -5.13
CA VAL A 65 -10.57 -5.48 -5.88
C VAL A 65 -9.27 -4.94 -6.49
N LEU A 66 -8.20 -4.82 -5.71
CA LEU A 66 -6.89 -4.37 -6.20
C LEU A 66 -6.37 -5.26 -7.34
N VAL A 67 -6.49 -6.58 -7.20
CA VAL A 67 -6.01 -7.54 -8.21
C VAL A 67 -6.86 -7.51 -9.48
N SER A 68 -8.19 -7.52 -9.34
CA SER A 68 -9.11 -7.70 -10.47
C SER A 68 -9.46 -6.39 -11.19
N GLU A 69 -9.59 -5.28 -10.47
CA GLU A 69 -10.00 -3.98 -11.03
C GLU A 69 -8.78 -3.10 -11.35
N TYR A 70 -7.69 -3.21 -10.58
CA TYR A 70 -6.51 -2.34 -10.70
C TYR A 70 -5.24 -3.08 -11.18
N GLY A 71 -5.35 -4.37 -11.50
CA GLY A 71 -4.24 -5.16 -12.04
C GLY A 71 -3.06 -5.33 -11.09
N PHE A 72 -3.31 -5.30 -9.77
CA PHE A 72 -2.25 -5.51 -8.80
C PHE A 72 -1.73 -6.96 -8.85
N GLY A 73 -0.42 -7.11 -9.04
CA GLY A 73 0.32 -8.32 -8.76
C GLY A 73 0.96 -8.32 -7.36
N ASN A 74 1.72 -9.37 -7.07
CA ASN A 74 2.39 -9.52 -5.78
C ASN A 74 3.34 -8.34 -5.47
N ASP A 75 4.11 -7.88 -6.47
CA ASP A 75 5.08 -6.80 -6.31
C ASP A 75 4.40 -5.46 -6.02
N SER A 76 3.33 -5.13 -6.76
CA SER A 76 2.55 -3.92 -6.51
C SER A 76 1.84 -3.95 -5.15
N LEU A 77 1.37 -5.13 -4.71
CA LEU A 77 0.81 -5.27 -3.36
C LEU A 77 1.88 -5.10 -2.30
N ASN A 78 3.09 -5.59 -2.54
CA ASN A 78 4.21 -5.38 -1.63
C ASN A 78 4.59 -3.90 -1.53
N ALA A 79 4.71 -3.20 -2.67
CA ALA A 79 4.97 -1.76 -2.71
C ALA A 79 3.84 -0.96 -2.04
N LEU A 80 2.58 -1.36 -2.21
CA LEU A 80 1.44 -0.72 -1.54
C LEU A 80 1.52 -0.88 -0.03
N ALA A 81 1.85 -2.07 0.47
CA ALA A 81 2.01 -2.29 1.90
C ALA A 81 3.11 -1.40 2.51
N GLU A 82 4.22 -1.21 1.78
CA GLU A 82 5.29 -0.29 2.18
C GLU A 82 4.83 1.17 2.17
N LEU A 83 4.06 1.58 1.17
CA LEU A 83 3.47 2.92 1.09
C LEU A 83 2.53 3.20 2.26
N LEU A 84 1.60 2.28 2.54
CA LEU A 84 0.67 2.39 3.67
C LEU A 84 1.41 2.41 5.01
N TYR A 85 2.45 1.59 5.16
CA TYR A 85 3.26 1.60 6.38
C TYR A 85 4.02 2.93 6.57
N THR A 86 4.54 3.50 5.49
CA THR A 86 5.23 4.79 5.52
C THR A 86 4.29 5.91 5.95
N MET A 87 3.05 5.91 5.44
CA MET A 87 2.01 6.85 5.87
C MET A 87 1.67 6.67 7.35
N LEU A 88 1.37 5.42 7.75
CA LEU A 88 0.97 5.09 9.11
C LEU A 88 2.03 5.45 10.15
N ARG A 89 3.31 5.19 9.87
CA ARG A 89 4.42 5.51 10.78
C ARG A 89 4.60 7.02 10.98
N ASN A 90 4.21 7.81 9.99
CA ASN A 90 4.25 9.27 10.07
C ASN A 90 2.96 9.87 10.65
N ASP A 91 1.93 9.06 10.85
CA ASP A 91 0.66 9.46 11.41
C ASP A 91 0.64 9.24 12.93
N GLU A 92 0.54 10.33 13.70
CA GLU A 92 0.36 10.29 15.15
C GLU A 92 -1.11 10.04 15.56
N GLY A 93 -2.03 10.02 14.59
CA GLY A 93 -3.43 9.71 14.77
C GLY A 93 -3.66 8.27 15.26
N LYS A 94 -4.82 8.05 15.89
CA LYS A 94 -5.32 6.71 16.26
C LYS A 94 -6.80 6.57 15.89
N ASP A 95 -7.16 7.16 14.76
CA ASP A 95 -8.53 7.18 14.27
C ASP A 95 -8.87 5.92 13.45
N GLU A 96 -10.08 5.90 12.90
CA GLU A 96 -10.55 4.77 12.09
C GLU A 96 -9.72 4.55 10.82
N MET A 97 -9.17 5.62 10.23
CA MET A 97 -8.33 5.53 9.03
C MET A 97 -6.97 4.93 9.34
N HIS A 98 -6.35 5.34 10.45
CA HIS A 98 -5.12 4.74 10.97
C HIS A 98 -5.29 3.22 11.14
N ASN A 99 -6.42 2.82 11.74
CA ASN A 99 -6.76 1.41 11.91
C ASN A 99 -7.03 0.70 10.59
N ALA A 100 -7.68 1.35 9.62
CA ALA A 100 -7.92 0.77 8.29
C ALA A 100 -6.60 0.47 7.57
N TYR A 101 -5.63 1.40 7.62
CA TYR A 101 -4.29 1.19 7.05
C TYR A 101 -3.53 0.05 7.73
N ALA A 102 -3.51 0.00 9.07
CA ALA A 102 -2.87 -1.10 9.79
C ALA A 102 -3.49 -2.47 9.45
N LYS A 103 -4.83 -2.57 9.36
CA LYS A 103 -5.53 -3.79 8.90
C LYS A 103 -5.17 -4.14 7.45
N ALA A 104 -5.11 -3.15 6.58
CA ALA A 104 -4.79 -3.34 5.18
C ALA A 104 -3.36 -3.89 5.01
N ILE A 105 -2.38 -3.30 5.73
CA ILE A 105 -1.00 -3.78 5.79
C ILE A 105 -1.01 -5.25 6.21
N VAL A 106 -1.59 -5.60 7.36
CA VAL A 106 -1.64 -6.99 7.84
C VAL A 106 -2.28 -7.93 6.82
N SER A 107 -3.39 -7.54 6.20
CA SER A 107 -4.13 -8.38 5.25
C SER A 107 -3.33 -8.64 3.98
N VAL A 108 -2.71 -7.60 3.40
CA VAL A 108 -1.83 -7.73 2.24
C VAL A 108 -0.64 -8.63 2.55
N ASN A 109 -0.03 -8.47 3.72
CA ASN A 109 1.11 -9.26 4.16
C ASN A 109 0.72 -10.75 4.30
N LYS A 110 -0.41 -11.07 4.95
CA LYS A 110 -0.92 -12.45 5.05
C LYS A 110 -1.23 -13.07 3.69
N TRP A 111 -1.79 -12.30 2.76
CA TRP A 111 -2.09 -12.77 1.42
C TRP A 111 -0.81 -13.10 0.62
N LEU A 112 0.24 -12.29 0.78
CA LEU A 112 1.54 -12.52 0.15
C LEU A 112 2.26 -13.74 0.76
N ASP A 113 2.16 -13.93 2.07
CA ASP A 113 2.71 -15.11 2.78
C ASP A 113 2.07 -16.40 2.27
N GLY A 114 0.74 -16.42 2.09
CA GLY A 114 0.02 -17.56 1.53
C GLY A 114 0.44 -17.95 0.10
N ARG A 115 1.18 -17.08 -0.58
CA ARG A 115 1.67 -17.29 -1.96
C ARG A 115 3.17 -17.57 -2.05
N GLY A 116 3.86 -17.67 -0.91
CA GLY A 116 5.30 -17.96 -0.87
C GLY A 116 6.18 -16.84 -1.41
N VAL A 117 5.67 -15.60 -1.48
CA VAL A 117 6.47 -14.41 -1.83
C VAL A 117 7.50 -14.19 -0.73
N THR A 118 8.78 -14.28 -1.08
CA THR A 118 9.89 -14.43 -0.12
C THR A 118 9.95 -13.31 0.92
N PHE A 119 10.10 -13.75 2.18
CA PHE A 119 10.38 -13.01 3.40
C PHE A 119 11.35 -11.82 3.23
N SER A 120 10.94 -10.62 3.64
CA SER A 120 11.88 -9.60 4.11
C SER A 120 11.81 -9.52 5.63
N ALA A 121 12.95 -9.41 6.32
CA ALA A 121 13.00 -9.29 7.79
C ALA A 121 12.18 -8.09 8.31
N THR A 122 12.04 -7.05 7.47
CA THR A 122 11.19 -5.89 7.69
C THR A 122 9.72 -6.26 7.88
N ARG A 123 9.24 -7.32 7.22
CA ARG A 123 7.83 -7.75 7.26
C ARG A 123 7.39 -8.28 8.62
N HIS A 124 8.24 -9.06 9.29
CA HIS A 124 7.94 -9.59 10.62
C HIS A 124 7.83 -8.48 11.65
N TYR A 125 8.76 -7.51 11.60
CA TYR A 125 8.72 -6.32 12.44
C TYR A 125 7.45 -5.49 12.18
N VAL A 126 7.11 -5.26 10.92
CA VAL A 126 5.86 -4.56 10.54
C VAL A 126 4.64 -5.28 11.10
N LEU A 127 4.53 -6.60 10.97
CA LEU A 127 3.40 -7.36 11.50
C LEU A 127 3.32 -7.34 13.04
N GLU A 128 4.45 -7.45 13.74
CA GLU A 128 4.50 -7.31 15.21
C GLU A 128 4.14 -5.91 15.67
N GLU A 129 4.57 -4.87 14.94
CA GLU A 129 4.21 -3.48 15.19
C GLU A 129 2.70 -3.26 14.96
N MET A 130 2.17 -3.78 13.84
CA MET A 130 0.76 -3.63 13.48
C MET A 130 -0.19 -4.37 14.42
N ASN A 131 0.20 -5.52 14.96
CA ASN A 131 -0.59 -6.25 15.96
C ASN A 131 -0.78 -5.46 17.26
N ARG A 132 -0.05 -4.37 17.50
CA ARG A 132 -0.27 -3.51 18.69
C ARG A 132 -1.49 -2.60 18.54
N TYR A 133 -2.04 -2.49 17.35
CA TYR A 133 -3.20 -1.64 17.06
C TYR A 133 -4.54 -2.39 17.20
N PHE A 134 -4.55 -3.72 17.34
CA PHE A 134 -5.76 -4.56 17.43
C PHE A 134 -5.68 -5.65 18.50
#